data_AF-A0AAN6RXF3-F1
#
_entry.id   AF-A0AAN6RXF3-F1
#
_cell.length_a   1.000
_cell.length_b   1.000
_cell.length_c   1.000
_cell.angle_alpha   90.00
_cell.angle_beta   90.00
_cell.angle_gamma   90.00
#
_symmetry.space_group_name_H-M   'P 1'
#
loop_
_entity.id
_entity.type
_entity.pdbx_description
1 polymer ?
#
loop_
_entity_poly.entity_id
_entity_poly.type
_entity_poly.pdbx_seq_one_letter_code
_entity_poly.pdbx_strand_id
1 'polypeptide(L)'
;AFQSASAKAMTHYLRSRYDGILVGVGTAIADDPALNCRIAGVGGYGGPGLAGQPRPIVVDPEGRWKFSSESRMIKVAREGRGLGPWIVTCRGVGGESGEEGMERRKRREVLEAVGGRYIVVDWSGGCKEGKRQFDWGEILRVLRAEGLTRVMIEGG
;
A
#
# COMPACT_ATOMS: atom_id res chain seq x y z
N ALA A 1 20.68 6.23 -4.26
CA ALA A 1 21.05 7.19 -3.19
C ALA A 1 21.47 6.42 -1.93
N PHE A 2 22.65 6.72 -1.37
CA PHE A 2 23.12 6.13 -0.11
C PHE A 2 22.42 6.82 1.08
N GLN A 3 21.37 6.21 1.63
CA GLN A 3 20.85 6.63 2.95
C GLN A 3 21.79 6.12 4.06
N SER A 4 22.16 7.01 4.98
CA SER A 4 22.96 6.67 6.17
C SER A 4 22.19 5.71 7.09
N ALA A 5 22.91 4.95 7.92
CA ALA A 5 22.30 4.04 8.89
C ALA A 5 21.35 4.78 9.86
N SER A 6 21.72 6.01 10.25
CA SER A 6 20.89 6.88 11.09
C SER A 6 19.59 7.30 10.39
N ALA A 7 19.65 7.67 9.11
CA ALA A 7 18.45 7.97 8.33
C ALA A 7 17.50 6.76 8.21
N LYS A 8 18.05 5.56 7.99
CA LYS A 8 17.25 4.32 7.94
C LYS A 8 16.60 4.01 9.29
N ALA A 9 17.32 4.18 10.40
CA ALA A 9 16.79 4.00 11.73
C ALA A 9 15.67 5.00 12.04
N MET A 10 15.86 6.27 11.68
CA MET A 10 14.86 7.32 11.83
C MET A 10 13.59 7.03 11.01
N THR A 11 13.73 6.58 9.76
CA THR A 11 12.57 6.16 8.94
C THR A 11 11.81 5.04 9.62
N HIS A 12 12.50 4.00 10.12
CA HIS A 12 11.81 2.91 10.83
C HIS A 12 11.15 3.37 12.13
N TYR A 13 11.72 4.36 12.83
CA TYR A 13 11.10 4.98 14.00
C TYR A 13 9.83 5.74 13.64
N LEU A 14 9.86 6.54 12.57
CA LEU A 14 8.65 7.21 12.11
C LEU A 14 7.59 6.17 11.73
N ARG A 15 7.95 5.15 10.95
CA ARG A 15 7.03 4.07 10.55
C ARG A 15 6.36 3.35 11.72
N SER A 16 6.99 3.24 12.90
CA SER A 16 6.34 2.63 14.08
C SER A 16 5.31 3.54 14.77
N ARG A 17 5.28 4.83 14.43
CA ARG A 17 4.36 5.82 14.99
C ARG A 17 3.11 6.06 14.16
N TYR A 18 3.07 5.57 12.92
CA TYR A 18 1.94 5.74 12.01
C TYR A 18 1.18 4.44 11.83
N ASP A 19 -0.12 4.57 11.54
CA ASP A 19 -1.00 3.42 11.33
C ASP A 19 -0.85 2.89 9.89
N GLY A 20 -0.42 3.76 8.95
CA GLY A 20 -0.16 3.38 7.56
C GLY A 20 0.94 4.22 6.90
N ILE A 21 1.49 3.68 5.81
CA ILE A 21 2.45 4.36 4.94
C ILE A 21 1.90 4.37 3.52
N LEU A 22 1.74 5.56 2.95
CA LEU A 22 1.20 5.77 1.62
C LEU A 22 2.30 6.10 0.62
N VAL A 23 2.26 5.43 -0.53
CA VAL A 23 3.07 5.76 -1.71
C VAL A 23 2.20 5.78 -2.96
N GLY A 24 2.64 6.51 -3.98
CA GLY A 24 2.07 6.41 -5.32
C GLY A 24 2.52 5.11 -6.00
N VAL A 25 1.72 4.62 -6.95
CA VAL A 25 2.06 3.44 -7.76
C VAL A 25 3.38 3.58 -8.52
N GLY A 26 3.79 4.80 -8.89
CA GLY A 26 5.09 5.04 -9.52
C GLY A 26 6.25 4.53 -8.66
N THR A 27 6.27 4.91 -7.38
CA THR A 27 7.23 4.43 -6.38
C THR A 27 7.12 2.91 -6.18
N ALA A 28 5.90 2.38 -6.08
CA ALA A 28 5.71 0.94 -5.86
C ALA A 28 6.28 0.09 -7.02
N ILE A 29 6.12 0.55 -8.26
CA ILE A 29 6.66 -0.11 -9.45
C ILE A 29 8.19 0.06 -9.54
N ALA A 30 8.69 1.27 -9.30
CA ALA A 30 10.12 1.59 -9.48
C ALA A 30 11.01 0.98 -8.40
N ASP A 31 10.58 1.02 -7.13
CA ASP A 31 11.44 0.72 -5.99
C ASP A 31 11.13 -0.62 -5.29
N ASP A 32 9.98 -1.24 -5.59
CA ASP A 32 9.44 -2.42 -4.90
C ASP A 32 9.68 -2.38 -3.37
N PRO A 33 9.17 -1.35 -2.67
CA PRO A 33 9.51 -1.11 -1.28
C PRO A 33 8.84 -2.11 -0.35
N ALA A 34 9.44 -2.39 0.81
CA ALA A 34 8.85 -3.27 1.82
C ALA A 34 7.74 -2.60 2.66
N LEU A 35 7.82 -1.27 2.83
CA LEU A 35 6.90 -0.45 3.63
C LEU A 35 6.55 -1.02 5.03
N ASN A 36 7.52 -1.67 5.68
CA ASN A 36 7.37 -2.20 7.03
C ASN A 36 8.30 -1.52 8.03
N CYS A 37 7.97 -1.62 9.32
CA CYS A 37 8.84 -1.23 10.41
C CYS A 37 9.73 -2.42 10.82
N ARG A 38 11.00 -2.16 11.15
CA ARG A 38 11.98 -3.20 11.53
C ARG A 38 12.62 -2.95 12.90
N ILE A 39 11.98 -2.11 13.72
CA ILE A 39 12.45 -1.82 15.07
C ILE A 39 12.23 -3.04 15.96
N ALA A 40 13.22 -3.35 16.79
CA ALA A 40 13.11 -4.42 17.79
C ALA A 40 11.94 -4.15 18.75
N GLY A 41 11.12 -5.18 18.99
CA GLY A 41 9.92 -5.09 19.82
C GLY A 41 8.64 -4.69 19.07
N VAL A 42 8.75 -4.31 17.78
CA VAL A 42 7.58 -4.22 16.88
C VAL A 42 7.22 -5.63 16.40
N GLY A 43 5.93 -5.89 16.13
CA GLY A 43 5.45 -7.17 15.61
C GLY A 43 6.22 -7.61 14.36
N GLY A 44 6.52 -8.91 14.27
CA GLY A 44 7.43 -9.46 13.24
C GLY A 44 8.93 -9.20 13.48
N TYR A 45 9.27 -8.42 14.51
CA TYR A 45 10.64 -8.09 14.94
C TYR A 45 10.79 -8.15 16.47
N GLY A 46 10.18 -9.15 17.11
CA GLY A 46 10.26 -9.41 18.55
C GLY A 46 9.06 -8.94 19.37
N GLY A 47 8.12 -8.19 18.76
CA GLY A 47 6.82 -7.87 19.36
C GLY A 47 5.74 -8.92 19.09
N PRO A 48 4.59 -8.87 19.80
CA PRO A 48 3.50 -9.82 19.61
C PRO A 48 2.79 -9.62 18.26
N GLY A 49 2.64 -10.71 17.50
CA GLY A 49 1.96 -10.69 16.21
C GLY A 49 2.53 -9.64 15.26
N LEU A 50 1.66 -8.76 14.75
CA LEU A 50 1.99 -7.63 13.89
C LEU A 50 1.74 -6.27 14.55
N ALA A 51 1.65 -6.22 15.89
CA ALA A 51 1.38 -4.98 16.62
C ALA A 51 2.46 -3.92 16.33
N GLY A 52 2.03 -2.70 16.01
CA GLY A 52 2.91 -1.57 15.67
C GLY A 52 3.49 -1.60 14.25
N GLN A 53 3.13 -2.58 13.41
CA GLN A 53 3.43 -2.51 11.98
C GLN A 53 2.46 -1.54 11.28
N PRO A 54 2.95 -0.60 10.45
CA PRO A 54 2.09 0.24 9.64
C PRO A 54 1.52 -0.55 8.46
N ARG A 55 0.29 -0.19 8.04
CA ARG A 55 -0.33 -0.71 6.82
C ARG A 55 0.31 -0.08 5.58
N PRO A 56 0.89 -0.85 4.65
CA PRO A 56 1.30 -0.31 3.36
C PRO A 56 0.08 0.10 2.54
N ILE A 57 0.09 1.27 1.93
CA ILE A 57 -0.99 1.80 1.11
C ILE A 57 -0.38 2.25 -0.21
N VAL A 58 -0.85 1.67 -1.31
CA VAL A 58 -0.45 2.05 -2.66
C VAL A 58 -1.63 2.70 -3.35
N VAL A 59 -1.43 3.92 -3.79
CA VAL A 59 -2.42 4.61 -4.63
C VAL A 59 -2.16 4.29 -6.08
N ASP A 60 -3.09 3.57 -6.69
CA ASP A 60 -3.04 3.12 -8.09
C ASP A 60 -4.40 3.34 -8.80
N PRO A 61 -4.69 4.58 -9.22
CA PRO A 61 -5.99 4.93 -9.83
C PRO A 61 -6.25 4.25 -11.18
N GLU A 62 -5.21 3.70 -11.82
CA GLU A 62 -5.24 3.11 -13.17
C GLU A 62 -4.92 1.61 -13.17
N GLY A 63 -4.65 1.00 -12.00
CA GLY A 63 -4.37 -0.43 -11.89
C GLY A 63 -3.07 -0.84 -12.60
N ARG A 64 -2.09 0.05 -12.59
CA ARG A 64 -0.78 -0.11 -13.24
C ARG A 64 0.11 -1.10 -12.50
N TRP A 65 -0.03 -1.26 -11.19
CA TRP A 65 0.84 -2.14 -10.43
C TRP A 65 0.48 -3.61 -10.67
N LYS A 66 1.34 -4.32 -11.41
CA LYS A 66 1.21 -5.76 -11.69
C LYS A 66 2.01 -6.59 -10.67
N PHE A 67 1.66 -6.45 -9.39
CA PHE A 67 2.33 -7.19 -8.32
C PHE A 67 2.05 -8.69 -8.38
N SER A 68 2.91 -9.48 -7.74
CA SER A 68 2.79 -10.93 -7.60
C SER A 68 3.19 -11.38 -6.19
N SER A 69 3.21 -12.69 -5.94
CA SER A 69 3.78 -13.24 -4.70
C SER A 69 5.24 -12.85 -4.47
N GLU A 70 5.93 -12.42 -5.55
CA GLU A 70 7.34 -12.05 -5.48
C GLU A 70 7.58 -10.58 -5.11
N SER A 71 6.54 -9.74 -5.16
CA SER A 71 6.64 -8.34 -4.77
C SER A 71 6.96 -8.21 -3.28
N ARG A 72 7.83 -7.26 -2.94
CA ARG A 72 8.44 -7.21 -1.60
C ARG A 72 7.44 -7.01 -0.47
N MET A 73 6.42 -6.17 -0.66
CA MET A 73 5.34 -5.99 0.34
C MET A 73 4.60 -7.31 0.62
N ILE A 74 4.35 -8.10 -0.43
CA ILE A 74 3.64 -9.39 -0.33
C ILE A 74 4.52 -10.41 0.39
N LYS A 75 5.81 -10.52 0.05
CA LYS A 75 6.76 -11.42 0.74
C LYS A 75 6.84 -11.11 2.23
N VAL A 76 7.04 -9.84 2.57
CA VAL A 76 7.19 -9.39 3.96
C VAL A 76 5.93 -9.69 4.77
N ALA A 77 4.75 -9.47 4.19
CA ALA A 77 3.49 -9.79 4.85
C ALA A 77 3.30 -11.30 5.05
N ARG A 78 3.58 -12.11 4.02
CA ARG A 78 3.52 -13.58 4.08
C ARG A 78 4.44 -14.18 5.13
N GLU A 79 5.60 -13.56 5.36
CA GLU A 79 6.56 -13.99 6.38
C GLU A 79 6.19 -13.53 7.80
N GLY A 80 5.05 -12.87 7.98
CA GLY A 80 4.64 -12.31 9.27
C GLY A 80 5.53 -11.16 9.74
N ARG A 81 6.18 -10.45 8.82
CA ARG A 81 7.10 -9.31 9.09
C ARG A 81 6.50 -7.96 8.73
N GLY A 82 5.23 -7.91 8.37
CA GLY A 82 4.50 -6.70 8.01
C GLY A 82 3.04 -7.00 7.70
N LEU A 83 2.26 -5.96 7.47
CA LEU A 83 0.86 -6.07 7.09
C LEU A 83 0.72 -6.14 5.56
N GLY A 84 -0.29 -6.87 5.07
CA GLY A 84 -0.61 -6.90 3.64
C GLY A 84 -1.00 -5.51 3.10
N PRO A 85 -0.60 -5.15 1.87
CA PRO A 85 -0.84 -3.82 1.34
C PRO A 85 -2.32 -3.56 1.04
N TRP A 86 -2.75 -2.31 1.17
CA TRP A 86 -4.01 -1.82 0.65
C TRP A 86 -3.78 -1.07 -0.65
N ILE A 87 -4.56 -1.40 -1.68
CA ILE A 87 -4.43 -0.79 -3.01
C ILE A 87 -5.63 0.11 -3.23
N VAL A 88 -5.43 1.43 -3.19
CA VAL A 88 -6.46 2.41 -3.46
C VAL A 88 -6.58 2.60 -4.97
N THR A 89 -7.73 2.27 -5.55
CA THR A 89 -7.95 2.29 -7.01
C THR A 89 -9.29 2.92 -7.37
N CYS A 90 -9.47 3.31 -8.63
CA CYS A 90 -10.76 3.82 -9.12
C CYS A 90 -11.74 2.68 -9.44
N ARG A 91 -13.04 2.95 -9.30
CA ARG A 91 -14.08 2.09 -9.88
C ARG A 91 -13.90 1.96 -11.40
N GLY A 92 -14.18 0.77 -11.93
CA GLY A 92 -14.11 0.47 -13.36
C GLY A 92 -12.69 0.34 -13.93
N VAL A 93 -11.66 0.26 -13.09
CA VAL A 93 -10.27 0.10 -13.54
C VAL A 93 -9.95 -1.37 -13.78
N GLY A 94 -9.43 -1.68 -14.97
CA GLY A 94 -9.04 -3.03 -15.40
C GLY A 94 -10.22 -3.85 -15.92
N GLY A 95 -10.00 -4.62 -17.00
CA GLY A 95 -11.04 -5.46 -17.59
C GLY A 95 -11.62 -6.48 -16.61
N GLU A 96 -12.93 -6.68 -16.67
CA GLU A 96 -13.66 -7.67 -15.84
C GLU A 96 -13.71 -9.06 -16.51
N SER A 97 -13.55 -9.07 -17.84
CA SER A 97 -13.71 -10.22 -18.72
C SER A 97 -12.39 -10.57 -19.42
N GLY A 98 -12.31 -11.79 -19.95
CA GLY A 98 -11.12 -12.27 -20.68
C GLY A 98 -9.89 -12.45 -19.78
N GLU A 99 -8.71 -12.39 -20.40
CA GLU A 99 -7.42 -12.61 -19.74
C GLU A 99 -7.14 -11.55 -18.66
N GLU A 100 -7.46 -10.28 -18.92
CA GLU A 100 -7.29 -9.20 -17.95
C GLU A 100 -8.09 -9.43 -16.66
N GLY A 101 -9.33 -9.90 -16.80
CA GLY A 101 -10.21 -10.24 -15.68
C GLY A 101 -9.68 -11.42 -14.87
N MET A 102 -9.18 -12.46 -15.54
CA MET A 102 -8.55 -13.60 -14.87
C MET A 102 -7.32 -13.17 -14.06
N GLU A 103 -6.45 -12.37 -14.66
CA GLU A 103 -5.22 -11.92 -13.99
C GLU A 103 -5.52 -10.97 -12.82
N ARG A 104 -6.59 -10.18 -12.93
CA ARG A 104 -7.08 -9.34 -11.82
C ARG A 104 -7.57 -10.19 -10.64
N ARG A 105 -8.27 -11.29 -10.90
CA ARG A 105 -8.72 -12.22 -9.83
C ARG A 105 -7.54 -12.87 -9.14
N LYS A 106 -6.57 -13.38 -9.90
CA LYS A 106 -5.32 -13.94 -9.34
C LYS A 106 -4.58 -12.93 -8.46
N ARG A 107 -4.42 -11.68 -8.91
CA ARG A 107 -3.79 -10.62 -8.09
C ARG A 107 -4.57 -10.33 -6.82
N ARG A 108 -5.90 -10.34 -6.87
CA ARG A 108 -6.75 -10.18 -5.69
C ARG A 108 -6.53 -11.32 -4.70
N GLU A 109 -6.50 -12.56 -5.16
CA GLU A 109 -6.24 -13.74 -4.31
C GLU A 109 -4.87 -13.64 -3.62
N VAL A 110 -3.82 -13.27 -4.36
CA VAL A 110 -2.48 -13.04 -3.81
C VAL A 110 -2.49 -11.97 -2.71
N LEU A 111 -3.25 -10.90 -2.92
CA LEU A 111 -3.35 -9.78 -1.99
C LEU A 111 -4.12 -10.16 -0.72
N GLU A 112 -5.26 -10.83 -0.88
CA GLU A 112 -6.13 -11.26 0.21
C GLU A 112 -5.46 -12.34 1.08
N ALA A 113 -4.67 -13.23 0.48
CA ALA A 113 -3.89 -14.25 1.19
C ALA A 113 -2.90 -13.69 2.21
N VAL A 114 -2.48 -12.42 2.06
CA VAL A 114 -1.58 -11.73 3.02
C VAL A 114 -2.30 -10.67 3.86
N GLY A 115 -3.64 -10.66 3.87
CA GLY A 115 -4.46 -9.69 4.60
C GLY A 115 -4.44 -8.28 3.99
N GLY A 116 -4.09 -8.17 2.71
CA GLY A 116 -4.25 -6.97 1.91
C GLY A 116 -5.62 -6.93 1.21
N ARG A 117 -5.97 -5.80 0.61
CA ARG A 117 -7.21 -5.67 -0.19
C ARG A 117 -7.18 -4.46 -1.12
N TYR A 118 -8.09 -4.45 -2.09
CA TYR A 118 -8.39 -3.25 -2.87
C TYR A 118 -9.39 -2.36 -2.12
N ILE A 119 -9.12 -1.06 -2.09
CA ILE A 119 -10.04 -0.01 -1.67
C ILE A 119 -10.46 0.74 -2.93
N VAL A 120 -11.73 0.60 -3.30
CA VAL A 120 -12.27 1.23 -4.51
C VAL A 120 -12.89 2.57 -4.15
N VAL A 121 -12.39 3.64 -4.77
CA VAL A 121 -12.87 5.01 -4.57
C VAL A 121 -13.51 5.52 -5.86
N ASP A 122 -14.62 6.22 -5.72
CA ASP A 122 -15.25 6.95 -6.81
C ASP A 122 -14.68 8.38 -6.82
N TRP A 123 -13.81 8.70 -7.78
CA TRP A 123 -13.28 10.06 -7.90
C TRP A 123 -14.37 10.98 -8.44
N SER A 124 -14.97 11.78 -7.56
CA SER A 124 -16.01 12.77 -7.91
C SER A 124 -15.48 13.97 -8.71
N GLY A 125 -14.15 14.12 -8.81
CA GLY A 125 -13.49 15.13 -9.63
C GLY A 125 -13.51 14.73 -11.09
N GLY A 126 -14.46 15.26 -11.86
CA GLY A 126 -14.53 15.06 -13.32
C GLY A 126 -13.18 15.31 -14.01
N CYS A 127 -13.01 14.75 -15.20
CA CYS A 127 -11.82 14.96 -16.03
C CYS A 127 -11.64 16.44 -16.36
N LYS A 128 -10.73 17.13 -15.69
CA LYS A 128 -10.14 18.37 -16.22
C LYS A 128 -8.95 17.97 -17.07
N GLU A 129 -8.96 18.36 -18.35
CA GLU A 129 -7.86 18.13 -19.30
C GLU A 129 -7.47 16.64 -19.49
N GLY A 130 -8.46 15.73 -19.48
CA GLY A 130 -8.20 14.30 -19.73
C GLY A 130 -7.44 13.56 -18.61
N LYS A 131 -7.14 14.22 -17.49
CA LYS A 131 -6.60 13.58 -16.28
C LYS A 131 -7.72 13.46 -15.24
N ARG A 132 -7.95 12.24 -14.74
CA ARG A 132 -8.83 12.02 -13.57
C ARG A 132 -8.23 12.78 -12.40
N GLN A 133 -8.93 13.80 -11.89
CA GLN A 133 -8.39 14.63 -10.82
C GLN A 133 -8.55 13.88 -9.50
N PHE A 134 -7.41 13.67 -8.86
CA PHE A 134 -7.28 12.91 -7.63
C PHE A 134 -7.80 13.73 -6.44
N ASP A 135 -8.76 13.19 -5.68
CA ASP A 135 -9.28 13.85 -4.48
C ASP A 135 -8.64 13.24 -3.21
N TRP A 136 -7.64 13.93 -2.67
CA TRP A 136 -7.01 13.57 -1.40
C TRP A 136 -8.02 13.53 -0.23
N GLY A 137 -9.06 14.37 -0.27
CA GLY A 137 -10.11 14.38 0.73
C GLY A 137 -10.86 13.05 0.79
N GLU A 138 -11.22 12.50 -0.37
CA GLU A 138 -11.89 11.18 -0.46
C GLU A 138 -10.99 10.05 0.08
N ILE A 139 -9.71 10.04 -0.28
CA ILE A 139 -8.79 9.00 0.20
C ILE A 139 -8.64 9.07 1.71
N LEU A 140 -8.38 10.27 2.24
CA LEU A 140 -8.19 10.43 3.68
C LEU A 140 -9.49 10.07 4.43
N ARG A 141 -10.67 10.38 3.87
CA ARG A 141 -11.96 9.93 4.41
C ARG A 141 -12.07 8.40 4.44
N VAL A 142 -11.76 7.74 3.33
CA VAL A 142 -11.84 6.28 3.22
C VAL A 142 -10.82 5.60 4.13
N LEU A 143 -9.56 6.06 4.16
CA LEU A 143 -8.55 5.51 5.06
C LEU A 143 -8.95 5.70 6.54
N ARG A 144 -9.54 6.84 6.89
CA ARG A 144 -10.06 7.08 8.24
C ARG A 144 -11.24 6.15 8.57
N ALA A 145 -12.15 5.91 7.64
CA ALA A 145 -13.25 4.97 7.82
C ALA A 145 -12.73 3.54 8.06
N GLU A 146 -11.57 3.21 7.50
CA GLU A 146 -10.87 1.95 7.72
C GLU A 146 -9.99 1.93 8.98
N GLY A 147 -10.07 2.96 9.82
CA GLY A 147 -9.40 3.05 11.12
C GLY A 147 -7.98 3.63 11.11
N LEU A 148 -7.47 4.09 9.97
CA LEU A 148 -6.17 4.76 9.89
C LEU A 148 -6.31 6.22 10.31
N THR A 149 -5.69 6.60 11.43
CA THR A 149 -5.73 7.97 11.96
C THR A 149 -4.50 8.78 11.62
N ARG A 150 -3.36 8.11 11.43
CA ARG A 150 -2.07 8.70 11.10
C ARG A 150 -1.47 7.95 9.92
N VAL A 151 -1.29 8.66 8.80
CA VAL A 151 -0.66 8.11 7.60
C VAL A 151 0.60 8.90 7.27
N MET A 152 1.71 8.20 7.12
CA MET A 152 2.97 8.76 6.61
C MET A 152 2.96 8.69 5.08
N ILE A 153 3.43 9.73 4.40
CA ILE A 153 3.57 9.71 2.93
C ILE A 153 5.06 9.60 2.59
N GLU A 154 5.42 8.57 1.84
CA GLU A 154 6.81 8.27 1.41
C GLU A 154 6.97 8.30 -0.12
N GLY A 155 6.03 8.94 -0.84
CA GLY A 155 6.04 9.06 -2.30
C GLY A 155 6.44 10.45 -2.80
N GLY A 156 6.80 10.52 -4.08
CA GLY A 156 7.02 11.76 -4.85
C GLY A 156 5.98 11.95 -5.93
#